data_AF-A0A7X1IJV1-F1
#
_entry.id   AF-A0A7X1IJV1-F1
#
_cell.length_a   1.000
_cell.length_b   1.000
_cell.length_c   1.000
_cell.angle_alpha   90.00
_cell.angle_beta   90.00
_cell.angle_gamma   90.00
#
_symmetry.space_group_name_H-M   'P 1'
#
loop_
_entity.id
_entity.type
_entity.pdbx_description
1 polymer ?
#
loop_
_entity_poly.entity_id
_entity_poly.type
_entity_poly.pdbx_seq_one_letter_code
_entity_poly.pdbx_strand_id
1 'polypeptide(L)'
;MTSTKTRTTALITPVGPEAQDEARTLAAEGRTAKAVRRLRKDSGLGLHTASAALDLLGRGHTLPTSYRQALESLRHLDAPLVDELTELLRGGGRDAAIKLLRERTDIDLAGGYHLVMELAADIGSA
;
A
#
# COMPACT_ATOMS: atom_id res chain seq x y z
N MET A 1 11.63 -3.35 -15.37
CA MET A 1 10.22 -2.91 -15.45
C MET A 1 9.52 -3.34 -14.19
N THR A 2 8.98 -2.40 -13.41
CA THR A 2 8.22 -2.71 -12.19
C THR A 2 6.86 -3.27 -12.59
N SER A 3 6.48 -4.44 -12.06
CA SER A 3 5.15 -5.02 -12.32
C SER A 3 4.05 -4.10 -11.81
N THR A 4 2.90 -4.08 -12.50
CA THR A 4 1.71 -3.31 -12.09
C THR A 4 1.33 -3.61 -10.64
N LYS A 5 1.37 -4.89 -10.23
CA LYS A 5 1.10 -5.29 -8.83
C LYS A 5 2.06 -4.63 -7.86
N THR A 6 3.37 -4.71 -8.10
CA THR A 6 4.40 -4.12 -7.24
C THR A 6 4.22 -2.61 -7.07
N ARG A 7 3.85 -1.90 -8.15
CA ARG A 7 3.52 -0.48 -8.09
C ARG A 7 2.26 -0.24 -7.27
N THR A 8 1.21 -1.02 -7.48
CA THR A 8 -0.04 -0.94 -6.68
C THR A 8 0.26 -1.17 -5.21
N THR A 9 0.98 -2.24 -4.83
CA THR A 9 1.34 -2.53 -3.43
C THR A 9 2.05 -1.35 -2.79
N ALA A 10 2.99 -0.72 -3.50
CA ALA A 10 3.72 0.45 -2.99
C ALA A 10 2.79 1.63 -2.71
N LEU A 11 1.78 1.85 -3.56
CA LEU A 11 0.81 2.95 -3.44
C LEU A 11 -0.30 2.68 -2.42
N ILE A 12 -0.44 1.45 -1.92
CA ILE A 12 -1.46 1.09 -0.92
C ILE A 12 -0.85 0.59 0.40
N THR A 13 0.48 0.70 0.58
CA THR A 13 1.15 0.35 1.82
C THR A 13 1.53 1.62 2.57
N PRO A 14 1.00 1.86 3.78
CA PRO A 14 1.37 3.03 4.56
C PRO A 14 2.86 3.09 4.88
N VAL A 15 3.47 4.25 4.68
CA VAL A 15 4.85 4.58 5.04
C VAL A 15 4.86 5.95 5.71
N GLY A 16 5.40 6.04 6.93
CA GLY A 16 5.44 7.30 7.68
C GLY A 16 6.18 8.43 6.95
N PRO A 17 5.79 9.71 7.14
CA PRO A 17 6.36 10.84 6.41
C PRO A 17 7.87 10.97 6.61
N GLU A 18 8.35 10.83 7.85
CA GLU A 18 9.78 10.85 8.18
C GLU A 18 10.57 9.78 7.40
N ALA A 19 10.01 8.58 7.27
CA ALA A 19 10.63 7.50 6.50
C ALA A 19 10.73 7.83 5.01
N GLN A 20 9.72 8.49 4.44
CA GLN A 20 9.74 8.94 3.06
C GLN A 20 10.78 10.05 2.85
N ASP A 21 10.86 11.02 3.77
CA ASP A 21 11.83 12.13 3.73
C ASP A 21 13.27 11.63 3.85
N GLU A 22 13.55 10.78 4.83
CA GLU A 22 14.86 10.17 5.00
C GLU A 22 15.25 9.33 3.78
N ALA A 23 14.32 8.58 3.20
CA ALA A 23 14.58 7.78 2.00
C ALA A 23 14.91 8.67 0.78
N ARG A 24 14.21 9.80 0.61
CA ARG A 24 14.52 10.80 -0.43
C ARG A 24 15.92 11.37 -0.25
N THR A 25 16.28 11.78 0.96
CA THR A 25 17.63 12.30 1.28
C THR A 25 18.70 11.25 1.00
N LEU A 26 18.51 10.02 1.46
CA LEU A 26 19.45 8.91 1.21
C LEU A 26 19.59 8.62 -0.29
N ALA A 27 18.52 8.69 -1.07
CA ALA A 27 18.58 8.48 -2.52
C ALA A 27 19.31 9.64 -3.24
N ALA A 28 19.08 10.88 -2.82
CA ALA A 28 19.80 12.05 -3.35
C ALA A 28 21.32 11.97 -3.09
N GLU A 29 21.73 11.36 -1.98
CA GLU A 29 23.14 11.06 -1.66
C GLU A 29 23.70 9.84 -2.41
N GLY A 30 22.95 9.22 -3.32
CA GLY A 30 23.35 8.00 -4.03
C GLY A 30 23.32 6.72 -3.17
N ARG A 31 22.72 6.76 -1.98
CA ARG A 31 22.67 5.65 -1.01
C ARG A 31 21.38 4.82 -1.16
N THR A 32 21.06 4.40 -2.38
CA THR A 32 19.81 3.70 -2.75
C THR A 32 19.50 2.49 -1.85
N ALA A 33 20.49 1.64 -1.58
CA ALA A 33 20.28 0.45 -0.75
C ALA A 33 19.91 0.78 0.72
N LYS A 34 20.31 1.95 1.22
CA LYS A 34 19.90 2.43 2.55
C LYS A 34 18.51 3.06 2.50
N ALA A 35 18.20 3.82 1.45
CA ALA A 35 16.86 4.37 1.22
C ALA A 35 15.78 3.27 1.15
N VAL A 36 16.03 2.21 0.38
CA VAL A 36 15.12 1.05 0.30
C VAL A 36 14.95 0.38 1.67
N ARG A 37 16.04 0.18 2.44
CA ARG A 37 15.95 -0.36 3.80
C ARG A 37 15.13 0.55 4.72
N ARG A 38 15.25 1.87 4.58
CA ARG A 38 14.53 2.83 5.39
C ARG A 38 13.03 2.77 5.16
N LEU A 39 12.60 2.67 3.90
CA LEU A 39 11.17 2.53 3.54
C LEU A 39 10.57 1.23 4.06
N ARG A 40 11.35 0.14 4.10
CA ARG A 40 10.89 -1.15 4.62
C ARG A 40 10.72 -1.15 6.14
N LYS A 41 11.59 -0.44 6.85
CA LYS A 41 11.58 -0.41 8.31
C LYS A 41 10.23 0.13 8.80
N ASP A 42 9.60 -0.62 9.69
CA ASP A 42 8.30 -0.29 10.32
C ASP A 42 7.14 -0.11 9.32
N SER A 43 7.27 -0.72 8.12
CA SER A 43 6.22 -0.78 7.09
C SER A 43 5.93 -2.23 6.67
N GLY A 44 4.90 -2.43 5.85
CA GLY A 44 4.61 -3.71 5.18
C GLY A 44 5.37 -3.91 3.84
N LEU A 45 6.30 -3.04 3.47
CA LEU A 45 6.97 -3.13 2.17
C LEU A 45 8.01 -4.26 2.12
N GLY A 46 7.88 -5.13 1.12
CA GLY A 46 8.92 -6.06 0.68
C GLY A 46 10.05 -5.38 -0.09
N LEU A 47 11.08 -6.13 -0.49
CA LEU A 47 12.24 -5.57 -1.20
C LEU A 47 11.86 -4.90 -2.52
N HIS A 48 11.08 -5.60 -3.37
CA HIS A 48 10.69 -5.11 -4.68
C HIS A 48 9.70 -3.95 -4.59
N THR A 49 8.73 -4.02 -3.66
CA THR A 49 7.76 -2.95 -3.46
C THR A 49 8.40 -1.72 -2.84
N ALA A 50 9.39 -1.87 -1.95
CA ALA A 50 10.17 -0.74 -1.43
C ALA A 50 11.06 -0.08 -2.49
N SER A 51 11.61 -0.85 -3.44
CA SER A 51 12.30 -0.27 -4.59
C SER A 51 11.35 0.54 -5.47
N ALA A 52 10.16 -0.01 -5.76
CA ALA A 52 9.13 0.71 -6.50
C ALA A 52 8.63 1.97 -5.77
N ALA A 53 8.50 1.88 -4.45
CA ALA A 53 8.15 3.00 -3.59
C ALA A 53 9.22 4.11 -3.67
N LEU A 54 10.51 3.75 -3.65
CA LEU A 54 11.57 4.74 -3.81
C LEU A 54 11.55 5.41 -5.20
N ASP A 55 11.31 4.63 -6.26
CA ASP A 55 11.17 5.16 -7.62
C ASP A 55 9.98 6.13 -7.72
N LEU A 56 8.86 5.83 -7.04
CA LEU A 56 7.70 6.70 -6.95
C LEU A 56 8.04 8.03 -6.25
N LEU A 57 8.73 7.96 -5.10
CA LEU A 57 9.16 9.15 -4.37
C LEU A 57 10.10 10.02 -5.20
N GLY A 58 11.03 9.41 -5.94
CA GLY A 58 11.94 10.12 -6.85
C GLY A 58 11.24 10.82 -8.01
N ARG A 59 10.02 10.40 -8.36
CA ARG A 59 9.16 11.03 -9.38
C ARG A 59 8.19 12.08 -8.81
N GLY A 60 8.29 12.38 -7.51
CA GLY A 60 7.43 13.34 -6.83
C GLY A 60 6.08 12.78 -6.37
N HIS A 61 5.85 11.47 -6.44
CA HIS A 61 4.69 10.87 -5.80
C HIS A 61 4.89 10.82 -4.28
N THR A 62 3.79 10.90 -3.54
CA THR A 62 3.74 10.60 -2.10
C THR A 62 3.19 9.20 -1.89
N LEU A 63 3.68 8.51 -0.86
CA LEU A 63 3.09 7.24 -0.41
C LEU A 63 2.04 7.55 0.67
N PRO A 64 1.00 6.72 0.82
CA PRO A 64 0.04 6.90 1.91
C PRO A 64 0.76 6.83 3.27
N THR A 65 0.32 7.62 4.24
CA THR A 65 0.85 7.57 5.62
C THR A 65 -0.12 6.88 6.59
N SER A 66 -1.30 6.50 6.12
CA SER A 66 -2.33 5.79 6.89
C SER A 66 -3.12 4.82 6.01
N TYR A 67 -3.82 3.85 6.63
CA TYR A 67 -4.68 2.92 5.90
C TYR A 67 -5.90 3.60 5.24
N ARG A 68 -6.36 4.72 5.79
CA ARG A 68 -7.37 5.57 5.13
C ARG A 68 -6.88 6.11 3.78
N GLN A 69 -5.68 6.68 3.75
CA GLN A 69 -5.07 7.17 2.50
C GLN A 69 -4.74 6.01 1.54
N ALA A 70 -4.36 4.85 2.08
CA ALA A 70 -4.15 3.65 1.26
C ALA A 70 -5.47 3.16 0.62
N LEU A 71 -6.59 3.22 1.34
CA LEU A 71 -7.90 2.89 0.81
C LEU A 71 -8.34 3.85 -0.29
N GLU A 72 -8.14 5.16 -0.10
CA GLU A 72 -8.37 6.18 -1.13
C GLU A 72 -7.51 5.90 -2.38
N SER A 73 -6.23 5.57 -2.19
CA SER A 73 -5.33 5.20 -3.28
C SER A 73 -5.83 3.95 -4.01
N LEU A 74 -6.30 2.93 -3.29
CA LEU A 74 -6.85 1.71 -3.90
C LEU A 74 -8.10 2.02 -4.73
N ARG A 75 -9.01 2.88 -4.26
CA ARG A 75 -10.19 3.32 -5.02
C ARG A 75 -9.83 3.97 -6.35
N HIS A 76 -8.76 4.78 -6.37
CA HIS A 76 -8.29 5.42 -7.59
C HIS A 76 -7.59 4.44 -8.55
N LEU A 77 -6.92 3.42 -8.02
CA LEU A 77 -6.12 2.48 -8.81
C LEU A 77 -6.94 1.32 -9.37
N ASP A 78 -7.89 0.79 -8.59
CA ASP A 78 -8.69 -0.39 -8.92
C ASP A 78 -10.07 -0.30 -8.23
N ALA A 79 -10.92 0.62 -8.69
CA ALA A 79 -12.30 0.75 -8.20
C ALA A 79 -13.11 -0.56 -8.27
N PRO A 80 -13.04 -1.36 -9.36
CA PRO A 80 -13.72 -2.65 -9.43
C PRO A 80 -13.32 -3.63 -8.32
N LEU A 81 -12.03 -3.67 -7.95
CA LEU A 81 -11.58 -4.47 -6.81
C LEU A 81 -12.21 -3.97 -5.49
N VAL A 82 -12.32 -2.66 -5.30
CA VAL A 82 -12.97 -2.12 -4.09
C VAL A 82 -14.44 -2.53 -4.03
N ASP A 83 -15.16 -2.47 -5.15
CA ASP A 83 -16.56 -2.91 -5.22
C ASP A 83 -16.71 -4.40 -4.84
N GLU A 84 -15.84 -5.26 -5.37
CA GLU A 84 -15.84 -6.69 -5.06
C GLU A 84 -15.53 -6.96 -3.57
N LEU A 85 -14.58 -6.23 -2.98
CA LEU A 85 -14.28 -6.29 -1.55
C LEU A 85 -15.48 -5.83 -0.70
N THR A 86 -16.17 -4.78 -1.12
CA THR A 86 -17.36 -4.28 -0.44
C THR A 86 -18.50 -5.30 -0.44
N GLU A 87 -18.75 -5.97 -1.56
CA GLU A 87 -19.78 -7.02 -1.63
C GLU A 87 -19.44 -8.22 -0.74
N LEU A 88 -18.16 -8.65 -0.73
CA LEU A 88 -17.70 -9.68 0.19
C LEU A 88 -17.92 -9.28 1.66
N LEU A 89 -17.62 -8.02 2.02
CA LEU A 89 -17.81 -7.53 3.39
C LEU A 89 -19.28 -7.42 3.79
N ARG A 90 -20.18 -7.01 2.89
CA ARG A 90 -21.63 -7.01 3.11
C ARG A 90 -22.17 -8.42 3.38
N GLY A 91 -21.58 -9.43 2.73
CA GLY A 91 -21.87 -10.85 2.99
C GLY A 91 -21.18 -11.44 4.22
N GLY A 92 -20.42 -10.66 5.00
CA GLY A 92 -19.67 -11.15 6.16
C GLY A 92 -18.35 -11.87 5.81
N GLY A 93 -17.94 -11.89 4.55
CA GLY A 93 -16.78 -12.61 4.01
C GLY A 93 -15.45 -11.88 4.21
N ARG A 94 -15.10 -11.49 5.44
CA ARG A 94 -13.85 -10.75 5.74
C ARG A 94 -12.59 -11.49 5.26
N ASP A 95 -12.47 -12.78 5.57
CA ASP A 95 -11.29 -13.55 5.20
C ASP A 95 -11.17 -13.71 3.68
N ALA A 96 -12.32 -13.82 2.99
CA ALA A 96 -12.37 -13.83 1.53
C ALA A 96 -11.92 -12.48 0.95
N ALA A 97 -12.34 -11.35 1.53
CA ALA A 97 -11.90 -10.02 1.12
C ALA A 97 -10.38 -9.83 1.31
N ILE A 98 -9.83 -10.24 2.46
CA ILE A 98 -8.38 -10.19 2.71
C ILE A 98 -7.63 -11.05 1.69
N LYS A 99 -8.10 -12.26 1.43
CA LYS A 99 -7.50 -13.15 0.45
C LYS A 99 -7.50 -12.54 -0.96
N LEU A 100 -8.65 -12.03 -1.42
CA LEU A 100 -8.80 -11.38 -2.72
C LEU A 100 -7.86 -10.20 -2.88
N LEU A 101 -7.84 -9.28 -1.90
CA LEU A 101 -6.97 -8.11 -1.92
C LEU A 101 -5.49 -8.50 -2.08
N ARG A 102 -5.04 -9.51 -1.32
CA ARG A 102 -3.66 -10.01 -1.37
C ARG A 102 -3.34 -10.66 -2.71
N GLU A 103 -4.23 -11.48 -3.27
CA GLU A 103 -4.03 -12.11 -4.58
C GLU A 103 -3.94 -11.09 -5.71
N ARG A 104 -4.69 -9.99 -5.61
CA ARG A 104 -4.72 -8.94 -6.63
C ARG A 104 -3.56 -7.95 -6.54
N THR A 105 -3.06 -7.68 -5.33
CA THR A 105 -2.11 -6.59 -5.09
C THR A 105 -0.77 -7.03 -4.52
N ASP A 106 -0.59 -8.30 -4.16
CA ASP A 106 0.57 -8.84 -3.45
C ASP A 106 0.87 -8.15 -2.10
N ILE A 107 -0.09 -7.42 -1.51
CA ILE A 107 0.06 -6.88 -0.15
C ILE A 107 0.22 -8.02 0.85
N ASP A 108 0.95 -7.77 1.92
CA ASP A 108 1.13 -8.75 2.99
C ASP A 108 -0.18 -8.95 3.78
N LEU A 109 -0.16 -9.93 4.69
CA LEU A 109 -1.35 -10.27 5.47
C LEU A 109 -1.78 -9.12 6.40
N ALA A 110 -0.82 -8.46 7.05
CA ALA A 110 -1.11 -7.38 8.00
C ALA A 110 -1.71 -6.16 7.30
N GLY A 111 -1.09 -5.71 6.20
CA GLY A 111 -1.59 -4.63 5.37
C GLY A 111 -2.94 -4.96 4.75
N GLY A 112 -3.10 -6.19 4.24
CA GLY A 112 -4.38 -6.67 3.72
C GLY A 112 -5.49 -6.63 4.78
N TYR A 113 -5.20 -7.11 5.99
CA TYR A 113 -6.13 -7.04 7.12
C TYR A 113 -6.53 -5.60 7.44
N HIS A 114 -5.56 -4.72 7.66
CA HIS A 114 -5.86 -3.34 8.06
C HIS A 114 -6.61 -2.55 6.99
N LEU A 115 -6.29 -2.74 5.71
CA LEU A 115 -6.99 -2.06 4.62
C LEU A 115 -8.43 -2.56 4.47
N VAL A 116 -8.67 -3.87 4.63
CA VAL A 116 -10.03 -4.43 4.67
C VAL A 116 -10.81 -3.95 5.88
N MET A 117 -10.17 -3.81 7.04
CA MET A 117 -10.82 -3.26 8.24
C MET A 117 -11.18 -1.78 8.09
N GLU A 118 -10.33 -0.98 7.45
CA GLU A 118 -10.64 0.42 7.11
C GLU A 118 -11.86 0.50 6.18
N LEU A 119 -11.91 -0.35 5.14
CA LEU A 119 -13.06 -0.42 4.23
C LEU A 119 -14.34 -0.87 4.96
N ALA A 120 -14.25 -1.86 5.85
CA ALA A 120 -15.39 -2.31 6.64
C ALA A 120 -15.95 -1.21 7.55
N ALA A 121 -15.07 -0.41 8.16
CA ALA A 121 -15.46 0.73 8.99
C ALA A 121 -16.14 1.84 8.16
N ASP A 122 -15.64 2.11 6.96
CA ASP A 122 -16.23 3.08 6.03
C ASP A 122 -17.64 2.66 5.57
N ILE A 123 -17.84 1.37 5.25
CA ILE A 123 -19.16 0.81 4.89
C ILE A 123 -20.16 0.95 6.06
N GLY A 124 -19.72 0.69 7.30
CA GLY A 124 -20.58 0.82 8.48
C GLY A 124 -20.90 2.26 8.89
N SER A 125 -20.18 3.24 8.33
CA SER A 125 -20.37 4.67 8.57
C SER A 125 -21.22 5.36 7.49
N ALA A 126 -21.53 4.66 6.39
CA ALA A 126 -22.29 5.13 5.23
C ALA A 126 -23.76 4.70 5.29
#